data_AF-A0A3D0XW70-F1
#
_entry.id   AF-A0A3D0XW70-F1
#
_cell.length_a   1.000
_cell.length_b   1.000
_cell.length_c   1.000
_cell.angle_alpha   90.00
_cell.angle_beta   90.00
_cell.angle_gamma   90.00
#
_symmetry.space_group_name_H-M   'P 1'
#
loop_
_entity.id
_entity.type
_entity.pdbx_description
1 polymer ?
#
loop_
_entity_poly.entity_id
_entity_poly.type
_entity_poly.pdbx_seq_one_letter_code
_entity_poly.pdbx_strand_id
1 'polypeptide(L)'
;DLNNLATQAMGDQKDQFGLVIMHSNVARTLENMKLLEFWKQTDANGIERPLKLASCNGYTVVIDDCVPTEVVGGTDANQNLIKYTTYLLGNGCIRTAKAKMKSPQVEPWRDPAKNGGTDLLYTRVREVIHPNGFSFTPPATGYSESPTPAQLSNTANWSIKFDPKAIPMAALITNG
;
A
#
# COMPACT_ATOMS: atom_id res chain seq x y z
N ASP A 1 -17.78 -6.56 4.92
CA ASP A 1 -17.02 -7.61 5.63
C ASP A 1 -15.90 -8.11 4.72
N LEU A 2 -14.74 -8.43 5.30
CA LEU A 2 -13.51 -8.84 4.60
C LEU A 2 -13.72 -10.15 3.83
N ASN A 3 -14.44 -11.12 4.40
CA ASN A 3 -14.70 -12.40 3.73
C ASN A 3 -15.61 -12.25 2.50
N ASN A 4 -16.60 -11.36 2.58
CA ASN A 4 -17.46 -11.05 1.44
C ASN A 4 -16.67 -10.35 0.33
N LEU A 5 -15.80 -9.40 0.66
CA LEU A 5 -14.92 -8.75 -0.31
C LEU A 5 -14.01 -9.77 -0.99
N ALA A 6 -13.36 -10.65 -0.21
CA ALA A 6 -12.47 -11.68 -0.73
C ALA A 6 -13.18 -12.61 -1.71
N THR A 7 -14.40 -13.03 -1.37
CA THR A 7 -15.23 -13.89 -2.23
C THR A 7 -15.73 -13.14 -3.47
N GLN A 8 -16.06 -11.85 -3.38
CA GLN A 8 -16.45 -11.05 -4.53
C GLN A 8 -15.28 -10.82 -5.50
N ALA A 9 -14.08 -10.61 -4.98
CA ALA A 9 -12.89 -10.35 -5.79
C ALA A 9 -12.38 -11.63 -6.50
N MET A 10 -12.26 -12.74 -5.77
CA MET A 10 -11.59 -13.95 -6.29
C MET A 10 -12.45 -15.22 -6.28
N GLY A 11 -13.68 -15.18 -5.79
CA GLY A 11 -14.55 -16.35 -5.71
C GLY A 11 -13.90 -17.48 -4.91
N ASP A 12 -13.78 -18.65 -5.53
CA ASP A 12 -13.21 -19.86 -4.93
C ASP A 12 -11.71 -19.73 -4.62
N GLN A 13 -11.01 -18.75 -5.22
CA GLN A 13 -9.58 -18.51 -4.99
C GLN A 13 -9.30 -17.54 -3.83
N LYS A 14 -10.30 -17.18 -3.02
CA LYS A 14 -10.18 -16.19 -1.94
C LYS A 14 -9.05 -16.47 -0.93
N ASP A 15 -8.66 -17.73 -0.75
CA ASP A 15 -7.61 -18.13 0.19
C ASP A 15 -6.20 -17.64 -0.21
N GLN A 16 -6.01 -17.09 -1.42
CA GLN A 16 -4.73 -16.46 -1.77
C GLN A 16 -4.53 -15.09 -1.11
N PHE A 17 -5.60 -14.47 -0.58
CA PHE A 17 -5.46 -13.28 0.26
C PHE A 17 -4.86 -13.67 1.61
N GLY A 18 -3.92 -12.86 2.11
CA GLY A 18 -3.23 -13.15 3.37
C GLY A 18 -2.92 -11.93 4.23
N LEU A 19 -2.94 -10.73 3.64
CA LEU A 19 -2.58 -9.48 4.28
C LEU A 19 -3.72 -8.47 4.17
N VAL A 20 -4.07 -7.85 5.29
CA VAL A 20 -5.00 -6.72 5.36
C VAL A 20 -4.24 -5.51 5.90
N ILE A 21 -4.40 -4.36 5.26
CA ILE A 21 -3.84 -3.09 5.73
C ILE A 21 -5.02 -2.15 5.99
N MET A 22 -5.20 -1.72 7.24
CA MET A 22 -6.35 -0.91 7.65
C MET A 22 -5.95 0.23 8.58
N HIS A 23 -6.82 1.24 8.64
CA HIS A 23 -6.69 2.38 9.54
C HIS A 23 -7.00 1.98 10.99
N SER A 24 -6.36 2.65 11.96
CA SER A 24 -6.60 2.40 13.40
C SER A 24 -8.07 2.57 13.80
N ASN A 25 -8.79 3.52 13.21
CA ASN A 25 -10.22 3.70 13.48
C ASN A 25 -11.06 2.46 13.11
N VAL A 26 -10.78 1.85 11.94
CA VAL A 26 -11.45 0.62 11.51
C VAL A 26 -11.05 -0.55 12.42
N ALA A 27 -9.77 -0.62 12.80
CA ALA A 27 -9.29 -1.63 13.74
C ALA A 27 -9.97 -1.52 15.11
N ARG A 28 -10.19 -0.30 15.62
CA ARG A 28 -10.92 -0.04 16.87
C ARG A 28 -12.36 -0.55 16.80
N THR A 29 -13.05 -0.37 15.68
CA THR A 29 -14.41 -0.90 15.48
C THR A 29 -14.42 -2.43 15.53
N LEU A 30 -13.43 -3.09 14.92
CA LEU A 30 -13.28 -4.55 14.96
C LEU A 30 -12.86 -5.07 16.35
N GLU A 31 -12.03 -4.32 17.07
CA GLU A 31 -11.62 -4.60 18.45
C GLU A 31 -12.82 -4.56 19.40
N ASN A 32 -13.68 -3.54 19.28
CA ASN A 32 -14.90 -3.43 20.08
C ASN A 32 -15.85 -4.63 19.87
N MET A 33 -15.85 -5.21 18.66
CA MET A 33 -16.60 -6.42 18.31
C MET A 33 -15.87 -7.72 18.69
N LYS A 34 -14.64 -7.64 19.20
CA LYS A 34 -13.75 -8.77 19.53
C LYS A 34 -13.40 -9.67 18.34
N LEU A 35 -13.32 -9.09 17.15
CA LEU A 35 -12.96 -9.82 15.91
C LEU A 35 -11.47 -9.75 15.57
N LEU A 36 -10.70 -8.98 16.34
CA LEU A 36 -9.30 -8.69 16.08
C LEU A 36 -8.45 -9.16 17.26
N GLU A 37 -7.45 -9.99 16.95
CA GLU A 37 -6.52 -10.55 17.95
C GLU A 37 -5.13 -9.96 17.72
N PHE A 38 -4.67 -9.10 18.63
CA PHE A 38 -3.34 -8.49 18.54
C PHE A 38 -2.25 -9.50 18.88
N TRP A 39 -1.21 -9.53 18.06
CA TRP A 39 -0.03 -10.32 18.34
C TRP A 39 0.81 -9.68 19.43
N LYS A 40 1.49 -10.53 20.19
CA LYS A 40 2.38 -10.12 21.26
C LYS A 40 3.81 -10.49 20.90
N GLN A 41 4.72 -9.59 21.24
CA GLN A 41 6.15 -9.88 21.21
C GLN A 41 6.67 -9.94 22.64
N THR A 42 7.35 -11.04 22.97
CA THR A 42 8.09 -11.18 24.22
C THR A 42 9.50 -10.64 24.00
N ASP A 43 9.91 -9.67 24.82
CA ASP A 43 11.29 -9.18 24.80
C ASP A 43 12.25 -10.15 25.51
N ALA A 44 13.55 -9.87 25.43
CA ALA A 44 14.58 -10.70 26.07
C ALA A 44 14.44 -10.81 27.60
N ASN A 45 13.66 -9.92 28.23
CA ASN A 45 13.40 -9.91 29.67
C ASN A 45 12.06 -10.59 30.03
N GLY A 46 11.37 -11.20 29.06
CA GLY A 46 10.09 -11.88 29.28
C GLY A 46 8.88 -10.95 29.32
N ILE A 47 9.03 -9.65 29.00
CA ILE A 47 7.90 -8.71 28.97
C ILE A 47 7.18 -8.83 27.64
N GLU A 48 5.88 -9.13 27.68
CA GLU A 48 5.01 -9.12 26.50
C GLU A 48 4.54 -7.71 26.17
N ARG A 49 4.71 -7.28 24.91
CA ARG A 49 4.14 -6.04 24.38
C ARG A 49 3.24 -6.34 23.17
N PRO A 50 2.03 -5.74 23.09
CA PRO A 50 1.20 -5.86 21.91
C PRO A 50 1.85 -5.14 20.72
N LEU A 51 1.79 -5.76 19.56
CA LEU A 51 2.25 -5.17 18.29
C LEU A 51 1.08 -4.50 17.57
N LYS A 52 1.39 -3.60 16.63
CA LYS A 52 0.43 -3.10 15.62
C LYS A 52 0.11 -4.14 14.53
N LEU A 53 0.33 -5.42 14.85
CA LEU A 53 0.03 -6.57 14.02
C LEU A 53 -1.06 -7.37 14.72
N ALA A 54 -2.06 -7.78 13.94
CA ALA A 54 -3.17 -8.56 14.46
C ALA A 54 -3.58 -9.65 13.49
N SER A 55 -4.43 -10.55 13.96
CA SER A 55 -5.13 -11.54 13.14
C SER A 55 -6.62 -11.18 13.07
N CYS A 56 -7.21 -11.29 11.89
CA CYS A 56 -8.66 -11.19 11.72
C CYS A 56 -9.10 -12.15 10.61
N ASN A 57 -10.01 -13.08 10.91
CA ASN A 57 -10.52 -14.09 9.98
C ASN A 57 -9.43 -14.90 9.23
N GLY A 58 -8.28 -15.13 9.86
CA GLY A 58 -7.13 -15.84 9.27
C GLY A 58 -6.20 -14.96 8.44
N TYR A 59 -6.50 -13.67 8.27
CA TYR A 59 -5.61 -12.70 7.62
C TYR A 59 -4.67 -12.05 8.64
N THR A 60 -3.43 -11.78 8.21
CA THR A 60 -2.52 -10.89 8.93
C THR A 60 -2.95 -9.45 8.71
N VAL A 61 -3.24 -8.72 9.78
CA VAL A 61 -3.67 -7.33 9.77
C VAL A 61 -2.50 -6.44 10.19
N VAL A 62 -2.17 -5.47 9.33
CA VAL A 62 -1.26 -4.37 9.62
C VAL A 62 -2.08 -3.12 9.87
N ILE A 63 -1.90 -2.51 11.04
CA ILE A 63 -2.64 -1.31 11.45
C ILE A 63 -1.71 -0.11 11.28
N ASP A 64 -2.10 0.80 10.37
CA ASP A 64 -1.33 2.00 10.06
C ASP A 64 -2.25 3.20 9.82
N ASP A 65 -1.87 4.36 10.35
CA ASP A 65 -2.69 5.58 10.27
C ASP A 65 -2.50 6.34 8.94
N CYS A 66 -1.45 6.02 8.17
CA CYS A 66 -1.14 6.65 6.89
C CYS A 66 -1.84 5.98 5.70
N VAL A 67 -2.82 5.10 5.93
CA VAL A 67 -3.66 4.57 4.84
C VAL A 67 -4.61 5.65 4.29
N PRO A 68 -5.03 5.57 3.01
CA PRO A 68 -5.88 6.59 2.41
C PRO A 68 -7.21 6.77 3.14
N THR A 69 -7.48 8.01 3.52
CA THR A 69 -8.75 8.46 4.09
C THR A 69 -9.29 9.64 3.30
N GLU A 70 -10.61 9.67 3.12
CA GLU A 70 -11.29 10.74 2.40
C GLU A 70 -12.37 11.32 3.30
N VAL A 71 -12.32 12.63 3.56
CA VAL A 71 -13.40 13.34 4.25
C VAL A 71 -14.52 13.57 3.24
N VAL A 72 -15.64 12.90 3.45
CA VAL A 72 -16.81 12.93 2.54
C VAL A 72 -17.95 13.78 3.09
N GLY A 73 -17.66 14.58 4.12
CA GLY A 73 -18.63 15.35 4.90
C GLY A 73 -19.74 15.98 4.05
N GLY A 74 -20.98 15.68 4.40
CA GLY A 74 -22.18 16.30 3.83
C GLY A 74 -22.73 17.41 4.72
N THR A 75 -24.00 17.76 4.56
CA THR A 75 -24.73 18.60 5.53
C THR A 75 -25.22 17.79 6.73
N ASP A 76 -25.43 18.48 7.84
CA ASP A 76 -26.06 17.97 9.08
C ASP A 76 -25.33 16.77 9.70
N ALA A 77 -26.03 15.67 10.01
CA ALA A 77 -25.50 14.50 10.71
C ALA A 77 -24.32 13.81 10.00
N ASN A 78 -24.10 14.09 8.71
CA ASN A 78 -23.04 13.50 7.89
C ASN A 78 -21.80 14.40 7.73
N GLN A 79 -21.73 15.54 8.42
CA GLN A 79 -20.65 16.52 8.27
C GLN A 79 -19.24 15.98 8.57
N ASN A 80 -19.14 14.97 9.44
CA ASN A 80 -17.88 14.38 9.87
C ASN A 80 -17.66 12.96 9.30
N LEU A 81 -18.36 12.60 8.22
CA LEU A 81 -18.20 11.27 7.62
C LEU A 81 -16.83 11.15 6.94
N ILE A 82 -16.07 10.13 7.34
CA ILE A 82 -14.76 9.81 6.77
C ILE A 82 -14.84 8.42 6.16
N LYS A 83 -14.42 8.29 4.91
CA LYS A 83 -14.20 7.00 4.24
C LYS A 83 -12.78 6.53 4.52
N TYR A 84 -12.65 5.29 4.97
CA TYR A 84 -11.39 4.60 5.19
C TYR A 84 -11.21 3.54 4.12
N THR A 85 -10.04 3.52 3.49
CA THR A 85 -9.67 2.48 2.53
C THR A 85 -8.88 1.39 3.25
N THR A 86 -9.41 0.17 3.25
CA THR A 86 -8.73 -1.03 3.72
C THR A 86 -8.29 -1.86 2.53
N TYR A 87 -7.00 -2.20 2.44
CA TYR A 87 -6.47 -3.03 1.38
C TYR A 87 -6.39 -4.48 1.80
N LEU A 88 -6.81 -5.38 0.92
CA LEU A 88 -6.66 -6.82 1.05
C LEU A 88 -5.71 -7.29 -0.06
N LEU A 89 -4.56 -7.85 0.33
CA LEU A 89 -3.47 -8.23 -0.56
C LEU A 89 -3.12 -9.71 -0.33
N GLY A 90 -2.81 -10.41 -1.42
CA GLY A 90 -2.23 -11.74 -1.37
C GLY A 90 -0.75 -11.76 -1.72
N ASN A 91 -0.15 -12.94 -1.58
CA ASN A 91 1.27 -13.09 -1.87
C ASN A 91 1.56 -12.88 -3.37
N GLY A 92 2.66 -12.19 -3.67
CA GLY A 92 3.10 -11.94 -5.05
C GLY A 92 2.22 -10.98 -5.86
N CYS A 93 1.31 -10.25 -5.21
CA CYS A 93 0.48 -9.22 -5.85
C CYS A 93 1.29 -8.02 -6.37
N ILE A 94 2.40 -7.69 -5.70
CA ILE A 94 3.34 -6.65 -6.11
C ILE A 94 4.70 -7.30 -6.34
N ARG A 95 5.29 -7.05 -7.50
CA ARG A 95 6.64 -7.50 -7.85
C ARG A 95 7.57 -6.31 -7.88
N THR A 96 8.80 -6.52 -7.39
CA THR A 96 9.84 -5.52 -7.41
C THR A 96 11.06 -6.02 -8.16
N ALA A 97 11.77 -5.13 -8.83
CA ALA A 97 13.04 -5.43 -9.46
C ALA A 97 14.00 -4.25 -9.29
N LYS A 98 15.26 -4.54 -8.98
CA LYS A 98 16.32 -3.54 -8.92
C LYS A 98 16.86 -3.33 -10.33
N ALA A 99 16.87 -2.08 -10.80
CA ALA A 99 17.42 -1.75 -12.10
C ALA A 99 18.88 -1.34 -11.96
N LYS A 100 19.71 -1.72 -12.93
CA LYS A 100 21.12 -1.31 -12.96
C LYS A 100 21.23 0.19 -13.19
N MET A 101 22.15 0.82 -12.49
CA MET A 101 22.49 2.23 -12.67
C MET A 101 23.91 2.34 -13.24
N LYS A 102 24.09 3.26 -14.20
CA LYS A 102 25.40 3.53 -14.81
C LYS A 102 26.28 4.39 -13.91
N SER A 103 25.68 5.35 -13.20
CA SER A 103 26.37 6.23 -12.25
C SER A 103 26.42 5.60 -10.86
N PRO A 104 27.38 6.01 -10.00
CA PRO A 104 27.40 5.59 -8.60
C PRO A 104 26.10 5.96 -7.87
N GLN A 105 25.67 5.05 -6.99
CA GLN A 105 24.48 5.24 -6.16
C GLN A 105 24.66 6.39 -5.16
N VAL A 106 25.89 6.63 -4.71
CA VAL A 106 26.24 7.72 -3.79
C VAL A 106 27.44 8.46 -4.37
N GLU A 107 27.34 9.79 -4.47
CA GLU A 107 28.38 10.64 -5.05
C GLU A 107 28.51 11.96 -4.26
N PRO A 108 29.66 12.20 -3.61
CA PRO A 108 29.95 13.51 -3.04
C PRO A 108 30.41 14.48 -4.13
N TRP A 109 29.95 15.73 -4.06
CA TRP A 109 30.31 16.79 -4.99
C TRP A 109 30.53 18.10 -4.25
N ARG A 110 31.55 18.86 -4.66
CA ARG A 110 31.84 20.19 -4.12
C ARG A 110 32.01 21.20 -5.23
N ASP A 111 31.33 22.33 -5.11
CA ASP A 111 31.51 23.51 -5.97
C ASP A 111 31.75 24.75 -5.10
N PRO A 112 33.01 25.23 -4.98
CA PRO A 112 33.34 26.41 -4.17
C PRO A 112 32.62 27.70 -4.59
N ALA A 113 32.18 27.81 -5.86
CA ALA A 113 31.53 29.01 -6.38
C ALA A 113 30.01 29.03 -6.11
N LYS A 114 29.42 27.91 -5.67
CA LYS A 114 27.98 27.77 -5.42
C LYS A 114 27.72 27.45 -3.95
N ASN A 115 26.61 27.96 -3.41
CA ASN A 115 26.16 27.70 -2.03
C ASN A 115 27.27 27.81 -0.96
N GLY A 116 28.18 28.79 -1.11
CA GLY A 116 29.28 29.04 -0.18
C GLY A 116 30.30 27.90 -0.05
N GLY A 117 30.41 27.01 -1.05
CA GLY A 117 31.39 25.92 -1.06
C GLY A 117 31.02 24.71 -0.19
N THR A 118 29.72 24.50 0.03
CA THR A 118 29.15 23.37 0.78
C THR A 118 29.25 22.06 -0.04
N ASP A 119 29.50 20.95 0.64
CA ASP A 119 29.52 19.62 0.04
C ASP A 119 28.09 19.08 -0.15
N LEU A 120 27.80 18.57 -1.35
CA LEU A 120 26.54 17.94 -1.72
C LEU A 120 26.74 16.43 -1.80
N LEU A 121 25.82 15.67 -1.20
CA LEU A 121 25.77 14.22 -1.35
C LEU A 121 24.58 13.84 -2.23
N TYR A 122 24.85 13.32 -3.43
CA TYR A 122 23.82 12.79 -4.30
C TYR A 122 23.60 11.32 -4.01
N THR A 123 22.36 10.93 -3.71
CA THR A 123 21.94 9.53 -3.63
C THR A 123 20.94 9.23 -4.74
N ARG A 124 21.10 8.09 -5.41
CA ARG A 124 20.28 7.71 -6.57
C ARG A 124 19.85 6.26 -6.44
N VAL A 125 18.55 6.01 -6.54
CA VAL A 125 17.97 4.66 -6.52
C VAL A 125 17.12 4.46 -7.77
N ARG A 126 17.20 3.27 -8.37
CA ARG A 126 16.34 2.85 -9.50
C ARG A 126 15.69 1.53 -9.16
N GLU A 127 14.39 1.58 -8.96
CA GLU A 127 13.56 0.43 -8.62
C GLU A 127 12.35 0.39 -9.53
N VAL A 128 11.93 -0.82 -9.88
CA VAL A 128 10.71 -1.10 -10.61
C VAL A 128 9.76 -1.75 -9.63
N ILE A 129 8.56 -1.21 -9.53
CA ILE A 129 7.45 -1.78 -8.77
C ILE A 129 6.32 -2.01 -9.76
N HIS A 130 5.75 -3.22 -9.76
CA HIS A 130 4.72 -3.60 -10.70
C HIS A 130 3.61 -4.40 -10.02
N PRO A 131 2.34 -3.95 -10.12
CA PRO A 131 1.19 -4.74 -9.70
C PRO A 131 1.01 -5.92 -10.66
N ASN A 132 1.22 -7.14 -10.17
CA ASN A 132 1.15 -8.35 -10.95
C ASN A 132 -0.28 -8.57 -11.50
N GLY A 133 -0.40 -8.91 -12.78
CA GLY A 133 -1.68 -9.08 -13.47
C GLY A 133 -2.18 -7.84 -14.21
N PHE A 134 -1.52 -6.70 -14.04
CA PHE A 134 -1.79 -5.47 -14.79
C PHE A 134 -0.73 -5.25 -15.88
N SER A 135 -1.06 -4.43 -16.87
CA SER A 135 -0.11 -3.91 -17.85
C SER A 135 -0.23 -2.40 -17.88
N PHE A 136 0.92 -1.72 -17.79
CA PHE A 136 1.03 -0.29 -17.98
C PHE A 136 1.20 0.00 -19.48
N THR A 137 0.36 0.88 -20.02
CA THR A 137 0.46 1.38 -21.40
C THR A 137 0.98 2.80 -21.33
N PRO A 138 2.22 3.06 -21.80
CA PRO A 138 2.77 4.40 -21.80
C PRO A 138 1.92 5.36 -22.64
N PRO A 139 1.71 6.61 -22.19
CA PRO A 139 1.01 7.61 -22.99
C PRO A 139 1.82 7.95 -24.25
N ALA A 140 1.12 8.22 -25.36
CA ALA A 140 1.75 8.50 -26.65
C ALA A 140 2.64 9.76 -26.66
N THR A 141 2.35 10.72 -25.76
CA THR A 141 3.09 11.97 -25.64
C THR A 141 3.54 12.20 -24.20
N GLY A 142 4.75 12.75 -24.02
CA GLY A 142 5.28 13.11 -22.70
C GLY A 142 5.74 11.91 -21.86
N TYR A 143 5.85 10.72 -22.45
CA TYR A 143 6.51 9.59 -21.83
C TYR A 143 8.03 9.66 -22.03
N SER A 144 8.78 9.35 -20.98
CA SER A 144 10.24 9.21 -21.01
C SER A 144 10.62 7.77 -20.65
N GLU A 145 11.89 7.48 -20.36
CA GLU A 145 12.32 6.15 -19.89
C GLU A 145 11.60 5.66 -18.62
N SER A 146 10.94 6.55 -17.87
CA SER A 146 10.16 6.18 -16.69
C SER A 146 8.87 7.01 -16.58
N PRO A 147 7.78 6.42 -16.08
CA PRO A 147 6.52 7.12 -15.89
C PRO A 147 6.62 8.15 -14.76
N THR A 148 5.94 9.29 -14.93
CA THR A 148 5.80 10.29 -13.87
C THR A 148 4.71 9.87 -12.86
N PRO A 149 4.69 10.43 -11.64
CA PRO A 149 3.63 10.16 -10.68
C PRO A 149 2.22 10.41 -11.25
N ALA A 150 2.04 11.49 -12.01
CA ALA A 150 0.77 11.79 -12.67
C ALA A 150 0.37 10.73 -13.71
N GLN A 151 1.34 10.16 -14.43
CA GLN A 151 1.09 9.07 -15.39
C GLN A 151 0.76 7.76 -14.67
N LEU A 152 1.39 7.47 -13.53
CA LEU A 152 1.09 6.30 -12.72
C LEU A 152 -0.30 6.38 -12.09
N SER A 153 -0.74 7.56 -11.65
CA SER A 153 -2.06 7.80 -11.06
C SER A 153 -3.20 7.78 -12.09
N ASN A 154 -2.91 7.90 -13.39
CA ASN A 154 -3.93 7.91 -14.43
C ASN A 154 -4.41 6.48 -14.73
N THR A 155 -5.65 6.17 -14.37
CA THR A 155 -6.29 4.86 -14.60
C THR A 155 -6.28 4.45 -16.07
N ALA A 156 -6.34 5.40 -17.01
CA ALA A 156 -6.33 5.09 -18.45
C ALA A 156 -5.01 4.45 -18.94
N ASN A 157 -3.92 4.61 -18.19
CA ASN A 157 -2.64 3.98 -18.52
C ASN A 157 -2.54 2.53 -18.02
N TRP A 158 -3.55 2.02 -17.32
CA TRP A 158 -3.54 0.67 -16.76
C TRP A 158 -4.60 -0.19 -17.41
N SER A 159 -4.24 -1.44 -17.71
CA SER A 159 -5.18 -2.45 -18.18
C SER A 159 -4.95 -3.76 -17.44
N ILE A 160 -6.02 -4.46 -17.08
CA ILE A 160 -5.94 -5.80 -16.52
C ILE A 160 -5.63 -6.78 -17.65
N LYS A 161 -4.63 -7.65 -17.46
CA LYS A 161 -4.24 -8.68 -18.44
C LYS A 161 -4.51 -10.11 -17.96
N PHE A 162 -4.66 -10.30 -16.66
CA PHE A 162 -4.99 -11.59 -16.07
C PHE A 162 -6.50 -11.70 -15.81
N ASP A 163 -6.99 -12.90 -15.55
CA ASP A 163 -8.34 -13.05 -15.00
C ASP A 163 -8.41 -12.26 -13.69
N PRO A 164 -9.38 -11.34 -13.52
CA PRO A 164 -9.57 -10.62 -12.25
C PRO A 164 -9.60 -11.51 -11.02
N LYS A 165 -10.10 -12.76 -11.15
CA LYS A 165 -10.14 -13.72 -10.03
C LYS A 165 -8.77 -14.26 -9.62
N ALA A 166 -7.76 -14.13 -10.46
CA ALA A 166 -6.38 -14.55 -10.20
C ALA A 166 -5.48 -13.40 -9.71
N ILE A 167 -6.05 -12.22 -9.46
CA ILE A 167 -5.31 -11.05 -8.99
C ILE A 167 -5.67 -10.82 -7.51
N PRO A 168 -4.79 -11.21 -6.57
CA PRO A 168 -5.08 -11.08 -5.15
C PRO A 168 -4.81 -9.67 -4.65
N MET A 169 -5.59 -8.71 -5.17
CA MET A 169 -5.65 -7.33 -4.71
C MET A 169 -7.11 -6.86 -4.69
N ALA A 170 -7.58 -6.40 -3.54
CA ALA A 170 -8.89 -5.80 -3.38
C ALA A 170 -8.82 -4.63 -2.40
N ALA A 171 -9.77 -3.71 -2.51
CA ALA A 171 -9.93 -2.59 -1.58
C ALA A 171 -11.37 -2.56 -1.07
N LEU A 172 -11.53 -2.32 0.23
CA LEU A 172 -12.81 -2.12 0.89
C LEU A 172 -12.87 -0.69 1.43
N ILE A 173 -13.91 0.03 1.06
CA ILE A 173 -14.17 1.39 1.55
C ILE A 173 -15.26 1.30 2.62
N THR A 174 -14.96 1.76 3.83
CA THR A 174 -15.89 1.77 4.98
C THR A 174 -15.96 3.15 5.62
N ASN A 175 -16.97 3.39 6.46
CA ASN A 175 -17.13 4.66 7.18
C ASN A 175 -16.48 4.66 8.58
N GLY A 176 -15.64 3.66 8.88
CA GLY A 176 -15.05 3.43 10.21
C GLY A 176 -15.74 2.31 10.97
#